data_AF-A0A2H1WXN5-F1
#
_entry.id   AF-A0A2H1WXN5-F1
#
_cell.length_a   1.000
_cell.length_b   1.000
_cell.length_c   1.000
_cell.angle_alpha   90.00
_cell.angle_beta   90.00
_cell.angle_gamma   90.00
#
_symmetry.space_group_name_H-M   'P 1'
#
loop_
_entity.id
_entity.type
_entity.pdbx_description
1 polymer ?
#
loop_
_entity_poly.entity_id
_entity_poly.type
_entity_poly.pdbx_seq_one_letter_code
_entity_poly.pdbx_strand_id
1 'polypeptide(L)'
;DMFPIYLHRIQMSPFRSLEHYGKIALTGVFTTFSGGVNGPVKPYNLTNVRVPVTLVYGENDQLTEKSQIMKLAEELKSIGVLEEVRPACSWPKFNHFDFVFAKDVGKLLNKPLVKFIDKLYNKYNAV
;
A
#
# COMPACT_ATOMS: atom_id res chain seq x y z
N ASP A 1 -24.77 1.18 -14.88
CA ASP A 1 -23.91 2.32 -14.52
C ASP A 1 -23.57 2.19 -13.03
N MET A 2 -22.28 2.18 -12.69
CA MET A 2 -21.78 2.00 -11.31
C MET A 2 -21.23 3.30 -10.71
N PHE A 3 -21.18 4.40 -11.48
CA PHE A 3 -20.61 5.68 -11.06
C PHE A 3 -21.23 6.25 -9.77
N PRO A 4 -22.56 6.21 -9.55
CA PRO A 4 -23.16 6.69 -8.30
C PRO A 4 -22.71 5.90 -7.07
N ILE A 5 -22.50 4.58 -7.24
CA ILE A 5 -22.02 3.69 -6.17
C ILE A 5 -20.57 4.00 -5.83
N TYR A 6 -19.75 4.29 -6.85
CA TYR A 6 -18.35 4.68 -6.63
C TYR A 6 -18.25 6.02 -5.91
N LEU A 7 -19.02 7.04 -6.33
CA LEU A 7 -18.98 8.36 -5.73
C LEU A 7 -19.41 8.35 -4.25
N HIS A 8 -20.44 7.57 -3.91
CA HIS A 8 -20.89 7.44 -2.51
C HIS A 8 -19.86 6.77 -1.59
N ARG A 9 -18.91 6.00 -2.14
CA ARG A 9 -17.83 5.36 -1.37
C ARG A 9 -16.63 6.27 -1.13
N ILE A 10 -16.53 7.40 -1.84
CA ILE A 10 -15.46 8.37 -1.62
C ILE A 10 -15.79 9.17 -0.37
N GLN A 11 -15.01 8.94 0.69
CA GLN A 11 -15.06 9.74 1.90
C GLN A 11 -13.94 10.77 1.86
N MET A 12 -14.27 12.01 2.21
CA MET A 12 -13.29 13.08 2.29
C MET A 12 -12.39 12.86 3.50
N SER A 13 -11.07 12.97 3.29
CA SER A 13 -10.10 13.01 4.38
C SER A 13 -9.98 14.45 4.93
N PRO A 14 -9.75 14.65 6.24
CA PRO A 14 -9.50 15.98 6.79
C PRO A 14 -8.27 16.64 6.15
N PHE A 15 -8.28 17.97 6.00
CA PHE A 15 -7.16 18.72 5.41
C PHE A 15 -5.81 18.47 6.09
N ARG A 16 -5.79 18.19 7.40
CA ARG A 16 -4.56 17.83 8.13
C ARG A 16 -3.92 16.54 7.60
N SER A 17 -4.71 15.56 7.16
CA SER A 17 -4.18 14.33 6.57
C SER A 17 -3.60 14.60 5.18
N LEU A 18 -4.28 15.41 4.37
CA LEU A 18 -3.75 15.82 3.05
C LEU A 18 -2.43 16.58 3.21
N GLU A 19 -2.38 17.50 4.17
CA GLU A 19 -1.16 18.24 4.52
C GLU A 19 -0.02 17.30 4.95
N HIS A 20 -0.34 16.29 5.76
CA HIS A 20 0.63 15.28 6.20
C HIS A 20 1.20 14.46 5.04
N TYR A 21 0.36 14.01 4.12
CA TYR A 21 0.82 13.35 2.90
C TYR A 21 1.68 14.27 2.02
N GLY A 22 1.31 15.56 1.94
CA GLY A 22 2.12 16.59 1.28
C GLY A 22 3.53 16.70 1.89
N LYS A 23 3.64 16.71 3.22
CA LYS A 23 4.94 16.69 3.92
C LYS A 23 5.77 15.46 3.54
N ILE A 24 5.16 14.28 3.52
CA ILE A 24 5.84 13.03 3.13
C ILE A 24 6.33 13.11 1.68
N ALA A 25 5.49 13.59 0.76
CA ALA A 25 5.85 13.74 -0.64
C ALA A 25 7.00 14.75 -0.86
N LEU A 26 7.00 15.86 -0.12
CA LEU A 26 8.04 16.90 -0.22
C LEU A 26 9.37 16.47 0.41
N THR A 27 9.32 15.79 1.55
CA THR A 27 10.51 15.37 2.30
C THR A 27 11.09 14.05 1.83
N GLY A 28 10.28 13.21 1.20
CA GLY A 28 10.64 11.84 0.82
C GLY A 28 10.81 10.90 2.02
N VAL A 29 10.40 11.31 3.23
CA VAL A 29 10.61 10.55 4.46
C VAL A 29 9.27 10.19 5.10
N PHE A 30 9.11 8.94 5.50
CA PHE A 30 7.94 8.50 6.27
C PHE A 30 8.02 9.09 7.68
N THR A 31 7.34 10.22 7.89
CA THR A 31 7.53 11.08 9.07
C THR A 31 6.23 11.47 9.74
N THR A 32 6.27 11.84 11.03
CA THR A 32 5.11 12.40 11.76
C THR A 32 4.64 13.76 11.21
N PHE A 33 3.36 14.07 11.41
CA PHE A 33 2.77 15.38 11.06
C PHE A 33 3.32 16.57 11.87
N SER A 34 4.07 16.33 12.96
CA SER A 34 4.44 17.38 13.92
C SER A 34 4.97 18.67 13.25
N GLY A 35 4.32 19.79 13.56
CA GLY A 35 4.64 21.11 13.02
C GLY A 35 4.11 21.43 11.61
N GLY A 36 3.21 20.62 11.03
CA GLY A 36 2.68 20.84 9.68
C GLY A 36 3.73 20.56 8.59
N VAL A 37 3.48 21.04 7.37
CA VAL A 37 4.40 20.82 6.21
C VAL A 37 5.83 21.30 6.49
N ASN A 38 5.97 22.47 7.12
CA ASN A 38 7.27 23.09 7.42
C ASN A 38 7.86 22.63 8.77
N GLY A 39 7.17 21.72 9.45
CA GLY A 39 7.63 21.19 10.73
C GLY A 39 8.84 20.27 10.60
N PRO A 40 9.54 19.97 11.71
CA PRO A 40 10.70 19.10 11.70
C PRO A 40 10.36 17.70 11.18
N VAL A 41 11.30 17.09 10.47
CA VAL A 41 11.19 15.69 10.03
C VAL A 41 11.53 14.78 11.21
N LYS A 42 10.54 14.00 11.65
CA LYS A 42 10.67 12.94 12.67
C LYS A 42 10.27 11.60 12.04
N PRO A 43 11.22 10.80 11.55
CA PRO A 43 10.91 9.55 10.85
C PRO A 43 10.22 8.54 11.76
N TYR A 44 9.28 7.77 11.21
CA TYR A 44 8.76 6.59 11.89
C TYR A 44 9.78 5.46 11.84
N ASN A 45 9.95 4.74 12.96
CA ASN A 45 10.89 3.64 13.02
C ASN A 45 10.24 2.33 12.53
N LEU A 46 10.62 1.86 11.36
CA LEU A 46 10.12 0.60 10.79
C LEU A 46 10.63 -0.65 11.51
N THR A 47 11.69 -0.57 12.32
CA THR A 47 12.16 -1.74 13.10
C THR A 47 11.16 -2.19 14.16
N ASN A 48 10.14 -1.37 14.45
CA ASN A 48 9.04 -1.73 15.34
C ASN A 48 7.99 -2.64 14.66
N VAL A 49 8.04 -2.83 13.34
CA VAL A 49 7.16 -3.77 12.64
C VAL A 49 7.61 -5.18 12.99
N ARG A 50 6.70 -5.98 13.55
CA ARG A 50 6.97 -7.37 13.98
C ARG A 50 6.14 -8.41 13.24
N VAL A 51 5.15 -7.97 12.47
CA VAL A 51 4.24 -8.87 11.75
C VAL A 51 4.81 -9.17 10.36
N PRO A 52 4.63 -10.40 9.83
CA PRO A 52 5.00 -10.70 8.46
C PRO A 52 4.23 -9.82 7.47
N VAL A 53 4.91 -9.25 6.49
CA VAL A 53 4.34 -8.31 5.50
C VAL A 53 4.55 -8.84 4.09
N THR A 54 3.47 -8.91 3.32
CA THR A 54 3.52 -9.08 1.86
C THR A 54 3.15 -7.77 1.19
N LEU A 55 3.98 -7.29 0.27
CA LEU A 55 3.70 -6.09 -0.53
C LEU A 55 3.08 -6.49 -1.87
N VAL A 56 1.91 -5.94 -2.15
CA VAL A 56 1.21 -6.12 -3.43
C VAL A 56 1.10 -4.76 -4.11
N TYR A 57 1.58 -4.65 -5.35
CA TYR A 57 1.69 -3.36 -6.04
C TYR A 57 1.13 -3.37 -7.47
N GLY A 58 0.68 -2.22 -7.97
CA GLY A 58 0.28 -2.03 -9.37
C GLY A 58 1.47 -1.59 -10.22
N GLU A 59 1.64 -2.16 -11.41
CA GLU A 59 2.78 -1.82 -12.30
C GLU A 59 2.69 -0.39 -12.86
N ASN A 60 1.49 0.19 -12.97
CA ASN A 60 1.27 1.56 -13.45
C ASN A 60 0.57 2.42 -12.37
N ASP A 61 0.89 2.18 -11.11
CA ASP A 61 0.41 2.99 -10.00
C ASP A 61 1.22 4.28 -9.88
N GLN A 62 0.56 5.42 -10.11
CA GLN A 62 1.17 6.75 -10.06
C GLN A 62 1.12 7.39 -8.66
N LEU A 63 0.32 6.86 -7.73
CA LEU A 63 0.24 7.37 -6.36
C LEU A 63 1.23 6.65 -5.46
N THR A 64 1.42 5.35 -5.68
CA THR A 64 2.43 4.54 -5.02
C THR A 64 3.35 3.91 -6.06
N GLU A 65 4.33 4.70 -6.49
CA GLU A 65 5.29 4.25 -7.50
C GLU A 65 6.04 2.98 -7.06
N LYS A 66 6.25 2.06 -8.00
CA LYS A 66 7.00 0.83 -7.81
C LYS A 66 8.38 1.05 -7.18
N SER A 67 9.06 2.14 -7.55
CA SER A 67 10.38 2.51 -7.02
C SER A 67 10.38 2.67 -5.50
N GLN A 68 9.35 3.32 -4.95
CA GLN A 68 9.21 3.54 -3.51
C GLN A 68 8.82 2.26 -2.78
N ILE A 69 8.01 1.41 -3.42
CA ILE A 69 7.63 0.09 -2.88
C ILE A 69 8.85 -0.82 -2.78
N MET A 70 9.75 -0.79 -3.76
CA MET A 70 10.99 -1.59 -3.71
C MET A 70 11.93 -1.10 -2.60
N LYS A 71 12.02 0.21 -2.36
CA LYS A 71 12.76 0.74 -1.20
C LYS A 71 12.16 0.25 0.13
N LEU A 72 10.84 0.34 0.27
CA LEU A 72 10.15 -0.19 1.45
C LEU A 72 10.39 -1.71 1.61
N ALA A 73 10.38 -2.46 0.51
CA ALA A 73 10.68 -3.88 0.54
C ALA A 73 12.08 -4.16 1.07
N GLU A 74 13.10 -3.42 0.63
CA GLU A 74 14.47 -3.56 1.13
C GLU A 74 14.56 -3.27 2.63
N GLU A 75 13.89 -2.22 3.10
CA GLU A 75 13.82 -1.89 4.52
C GLU A 75 13.14 -2.99 5.34
N LEU A 76 11.98 -3.49 4.89
CA LEU A 76 11.24 -4.59 5.55
C LEU A 76 12.01 -5.91 5.52
N LYS A 77 12.77 -6.15 4.44
CA LYS A 77 13.65 -7.32 4.32
C LYS A 77 14.81 -7.24 5.30
N SER A 78 15.39 -6.05 5.49
CA SER A 78 16.51 -5.85 6.42
C SER A 78 16.13 -6.17 7.87
N ILE A 79 14.87 -5.96 8.25
CA ILE A 79 14.33 -6.28 9.57
C ILE A 79 13.72 -7.69 9.64
N GLY A 80 13.74 -8.46 8.56
CA GLY A 80 13.32 -9.86 8.54
C GLY A 80 11.81 -10.11 8.56
N VAL A 81 10.98 -9.10 8.26
CA VAL A 81 9.51 -9.24 8.27
C VAL A 81 8.89 -9.34 6.89
N LEU A 82 9.67 -9.10 5.83
CA LEU A 82 9.17 -9.21 4.47
C LEU A 82 8.99 -10.67 4.06
N GLU A 83 7.76 -11.04 3.70
CA GLU A 83 7.39 -12.36 3.19
C GLU A 83 7.53 -12.45 1.67
N GLU A 84 6.93 -11.50 0.96
CA GLU A 84 6.88 -11.51 -0.50
C GLU A 84 6.62 -10.09 -1.02
N VAL A 85 7.13 -9.79 -2.21
CA VAL A 85 6.78 -8.60 -2.98
C VAL A 85 6.32 -9.08 -4.34
N ARG A 86 5.11 -8.68 -4.74
CA ARG A 86 4.50 -9.18 -5.98
C ARG A 86 3.62 -8.14 -6.66
N PRO A 87 3.51 -8.19 -8.00
CA PRO A 87 2.50 -7.41 -8.69
C PRO A 87 1.10 -7.91 -8.33
N ALA A 88 0.12 -7.01 -8.35
CA ALA A 88 -1.29 -7.28 -8.10
C ALA A 88 -1.85 -8.28 -9.11
N CYS A 89 -1.47 -8.12 -10.38
CA CYS A 89 -1.86 -9.02 -11.46
C CYS A 89 -0.88 -8.90 -12.64
N SER A 90 -1.10 -9.69 -13.70
CA SER A 90 -0.28 -9.65 -14.92
C SER A 90 -0.58 -8.46 -15.85
N TRP A 91 -1.54 -7.60 -15.50
CA TRP A 91 -1.93 -6.47 -16.34
C TRP A 91 -1.01 -5.27 -16.10
N PRO A 92 -0.20 -4.84 -17.11
CA PRO A 92 0.83 -3.82 -16.90
C PRO A 92 0.27 -2.43 -16.59
N LYS A 93 -0.98 -2.14 -16.97
CA LYS A 93 -1.59 -0.82 -16.76
C LYS A 93 -2.36 -0.70 -15.44
N PHE A 94 -2.24 -1.70 -14.55
CA PHE A 94 -2.96 -1.74 -13.29
C PHE A 94 -2.46 -0.61 -12.38
N ASN A 95 -3.36 0.29 -12.01
CA ASN A 95 -3.06 1.51 -11.25
C ASN A 95 -3.67 1.48 -9.84
N HIS A 96 -3.58 2.61 -9.14
CA HIS A 96 -4.07 2.77 -7.77
C HIS A 96 -5.58 2.52 -7.61
N PHE A 97 -6.37 3.03 -8.54
CA PHE A 97 -7.82 2.95 -8.48
C PHE A 97 -8.34 1.57 -8.90
N ASP A 98 -7.56 0.84 -9.69
CA ASP A 98 -7.93 -0.50 -10.15
C ASP A 98 -8.03 -1.50 -8.99
N PHE A 99 -7.31 -1.27 -7.88
CA PHE A 99 -7.44 -2.06 -6.64
C PHE A 99 -8.86 -2.05 -6.06
N VAL A 100 -9.64 -0.99 -6.30
CA VAL A 100 -10.97 -0.80 -5.70
C VAL A 100 -12.08 -0.82 -6.74
N PHE A 101 -11.84 -0.21 -7.91
CA PHE A 101 -12.90 0.10 -8.88
C PHE A 101 -12.81 -0.65 -10.20
N ALA A 102 -11.72 -1.39 -10.47
CA ALA A 102 -11.62 -2.11 -11.73
C ALA A 102 -12.75 -3.14 -11.86
N LYS A 103 -13.44 -3.13 -13.00
CA LYS A 103 -14.55 -4.04 -13.30
C LYS A 103 -14.17 -5.51 -13.12
N ASP A 104 -12.93 -5.85 -13.49
CA ASP A 104 -12.41 -7.21 -13.44
C ASP A 104 -11.50 -7.48 -12.21
N VAL A 105 -11.47 -6.59 -11.21
CA VAL A 105 -10.63 -6.74 -9.99
C VAL A 105 -10.89 -8.06 -9.28
N GLY A 106 -12.12 -8.56 -9.32
CA GLY A 106 -12.50 -9.85 -8.74
C GLY A 106 -11.72 -11.02 -9.33
N LYS A 107 -11.48 -11.01 -10.65
CA LYS A 107 -10.74 -12.05 -11.36
C LYS A 107 -9.24 -11.80 -11.31
N LEU A 108 -8.83 -10.55 -11.52
CA LEU A 108 -7.42 -10.16 -11.66
C LEU A 108 -6.66 -10.19 -10.33
N LEU A 109 -7.30 -9.80 -9.22
CA LEU A 109 -6.65 -9.65 -7.92
C LEU A 109 -7.35 -10.43 -6.81
N ASN A 110 -8.65 -10.23 -6.57
CA ASN A 110 -9.28 -10.69 -5.32
C ASN A 110 -9.30 -12.21 -5.19
N LYS A 111 -9.67 -12.96 -6.24
CA LYS A 111 -9.66 -14.44 -6.19
C LYS A 111 -8.25 -15.01 -5.95
N PRO A 112 -7.20 -14.58 -6.70
CA PRO A 112 -5.82 -14.95 -6.37
C PRO A 112 -5.39 -14.55 -4.96
N LEU A 113 -5.79 -13.36 -4.51
CA LEU A 113 -5.41 -12.82 -3.20
C LEU A 113 -6.01 -13.65 -2.05
N VAL A 114 -7.27 -14.06 -2.13
CA VAL A 114 -7.90 -14.94 -1.12
C VAL A 114 -7.13 -16.25 -1.00
N LYS A 115 -6.81 -16.91 -2.13
CA LYS A 115 -6.00 -18.15 -2.12
C LYS A 115 -4.63 -17.94 -1.51
N PHE A 116 -4.03 -16.77 -1.74
CA PHE A 116 -2.74 -16.41 -1.16
C PHE A 116 -2.84 -16.19 0.36
N ILE A 117 -3.89 -15.51 0.82
CA ILE A 117 -4.19 -15.35 2.25
C ILE A 117 -4.41 -16.72 2.90
N ASP A 118 -5.16 -17.63 2.27
CA ASP A 118 -5.36 -19.00 2.79
C ASP A 118 -4.03 -19.76 2.91
N LYS A 119 -3.14 -19.60 1.93
CA LYS A 119 -1.79 -20.17 1.99
C LYS A 119 -0.98 -19.62 3.18
N LEU A 120 -1.01 -18.29 3.39
CA LEU A 120 -0.33 -17.67 4.54
C LEU A 120 -0.97 -18.09 5.87
N TYR A 121 -2.30 -18.13 5.93
CA TYR A 121 -3.03 -18.61 7.09
C TYR A 121 -2.61 -20.02 7.46
N ASN A 122 -2.56 -20.94 6.49
CA ASN A 122 -2.11 -22.32 6.73
C ASN A 122 -0.62 -22.38 7.11
N LYS A 123 0.25 -21.52 6.54
CA LYS A 123 1.67 -21.45 6.90
C LYS A 123 1.88 -21.11 8.38
N TYR A 124 1.09 -20.19 8.93
CA TYR A 124 1.26 -19.74 10.33
C TYR A 124 0.34 -20.43 11.34
N ASN A 125 -0.77 -21.05 10.90
CA ASN A 125 -1.69 -21.79 11.77
C ASN A 125 -1.52 -23.32 11.70
N ALA A 126 -0.64 -23.85 10.84
CA ALA A 126 -0.20 -25.23 10.93
C ALA A 126 0.73 -25.39 12.15
N VAL A 127 0.12 -25.39 13.33
CA VAL A 127 0.68 -25.88 14.59
C VAL A 127 -0.11 -27.13 14.98
#